data_AF-A0A9E5WYM3-F1
#
_entry.id   AF-A0A9E5WYM3-F1
#
_cell.length_a   1.000
_cell.length_b   1.000
_cell.length_c   1.000
_cell.angle_alpha   90.00
_cell.angle_beta   90.00
_cell.angle_gamma   90.00
#
_symmetry.space_group_name_H-M   'P 1'
#
loop_
_entity.id
_entity.type
_entity.pdbx_description
1 polymer ?
#
loop_
_entity_poly.entity_id
_entity_poly.type
_entity_poly.pdbx_seq_one_letter_code
_entity_poly.pdbx_strand_id
1 'polypeptide(L)'
;MITIDALPADLNRYRFALKTADFLTCRHCGVYIAAVMGAGERIVSTINIAGLRIEDFLQVDEAPMEYGAETPDERIARRYKKWTPTRFTNPDLAASNFGPH
;
A
#
# COMPACT_ATOMS: atom_id res chain seq x y z
N MET A 1 -1.03 5.73 -12.28
CA MET A 1 -2.13 5.09 -11.51
C MET A 1 -1.84 3.61 -11.43
N ILE A 2 -1.93 3.01 -10.24
CA ILE A 2 -1.70 1.57 -10.02
C ILE A 2 -3.04 0.82 -10.10
N THR A 3 -3.03 -0.37 -10.68
CA THR A 3 -4.17 -1.28 -10.68
C THR A 3 -3.74 -2.56 -10.00
N ILE A 4 -4.45 -2.97 -8.95
CA ILE A 4 -4.20 -4.25 -8.25
C ILE A 4 -5.32 -5.22 -8.63
N ASP A 5 -4.92 -6.34 -9.23
CA ASP A 5 -5.82 -7.44 -9.58
C ASP A 5 -5.52 -8.65 -8.69
N ALA A 6 -6.52 -9.07 -7.91
CA ALA A 6 -6.41 -10.19 -6.98
C ALA A 6 -7.80 -10.64 -6.51
N LEU A 7 -7.91 -11.92 -6.13
CA LEU A 7 -9.04 -12.37 -5.33
C LEU A 7 -8.80 -12.06 -3.84
N PRO A 8 -9.86 -11.78 -3.05
CA PRO A 8 -9.70 -11.56 -1.61
C PRO A 8 -9.02 -12.72 -0.88
N ALA A 9 -9.22 -13.95 -1.36
CA ALA A 9 -8.62 -15.14 -0.79
C ALA A 9 -7.11 -15.25 -1.01
N ASP A 10 -6.52 -14.48 -1.94
CA ASP A 10 -5.11 -14.52 -2.30
C ASP A 10 -4.26 -13.46 -1.57
N LEU A 11 -4.92 -12.53 -0.86
CA LEU A 11 -4.26 -11.43 -0.17
C LEU A 11 -4.37 -11.54 1.34
N ASN A 12 -3.23 -11.40 2.00
CA ASN A 12 -3.16 -11.09 3.42
C ASN A 12 -3.13 -9.57 3.59
N ARG A 13 -4.03 -9.04 4.43
CA ARG A 13 -4.03 -7.65 4.88
C ARG A 13 -3.50 -7.57 6.28
N TYR A 14 -2.31 -7.04 6.42
CA TYR A 14 -1.61 -6.91 7.68
C TYR A 14 -1.52 -5.44 8.12
N ARG A 15 -1.67 -5.17 9.42
CA ARG A 15 -1.53 -3.84 10.01
C ARG A 15 -0.56 -3.91 11.18
N PHE A 16 0.30 -2.90 11.31
CA PHE A 16 1.25 -2.79 12.42
C PHE A 16 1.47 -1.32 12.82
N ALA A 17 2.15 -1.12 13.96
CA ALA A 17 2.45 0.19 14.53
C ALA A 17 1.22 1.10 14.61
N LEU A 18 1.23 2.26 13.95
CA LEU A 18 0.15 3.25 14.00
C LEU A 18 -1.13 2.83 13.27
N LYS A 19 -1.16 1.65 12.61
CA LYS A 19 -2.34 1.14 11.88
C LYS A 19 -2.90 2.11 10.83
N THR A 20 -2.02 2.91 10.21
CA THR A 20 -2.38 3.96 9.25
C THR A 20 -2.48 3.52 7.79
N ALA A 21 -2.22 2.24 7.50
CA ALA A 21 -2.34 1.63 6.18
C ALA A 21 -2.43 0.10 6.34
N ASP A 22 -3.02 -0.58 5.35
CA ASP A 22 -2.94 -2.04 5.23
C ASP A 22 -1.72 -2.40 4.36
N PHE A 23 -0.97 -3.40 4.80
CA PHE A 23 0.13 -3.98 4.06
C PHE A 23 -0.36 -5.27 3.40
N LEU A 24 -0.32 -5.30 2.08
CA LEU A 24 -0.76 -6.42 1.26
C LEU A 24 0.41 -7.38 1.06
N THR A 25 0.21 -8.64 1.41
CA THR A 25 1.14 -9.73 1.11
C THR A 25 0.41 -10.84 0.36
N CYS A 26 1.09 -11.48 -0.59
CA CYS A 26 0.55 -12.64 -1.29
C CYS A 26 0.43 -13.82 -0.33
N ARG A 27 -0.74 -14.47 -0.27
CA ARG A 27 -0.96 -15.66 0.57
C ARG A 27 -0.21 -16.89 0.09
N HIS A 28 0.10 -16.97 -1.20
CA HIS A 28 0.72 -18.15 -1.80
C HIS A 28 2.24 -18.14 -1.67
N CYS A 29 2.88 -16.98 -1.83
CA CYS A 29 4.34 -16.87 -1.84
C CYS A 29 4.92 -15.91 -0.79
N GLY A 30 4.08 -15.21 -0.02
CA GLY A 30 4.52 -14.31 1.06
C GLY A 30 5.08 -12.96 0.62
N VAL A 31 5.20 -12.69 -0.68
CA VAL A 31 5.74 -11.42 -1.20
C VAL A 31 4.91 -10.24 -0.71
N TYR A 32 5.58 -9.22 -0.16
CA TYR A 32 4.99 -7.91 0.10
C TYR A 32 4.72 -7.18 -1.21
N ILE A 33 3.46 -6.82 -1.44
CA ILE A 33 2.97 -6.26 -2.70
C ILE A 33 2.90 -4.74 -2.58
N ALA A 34 2.13 -4.24 -1.60
CA ALA A 34 1.79 -2.82 -1.51
C ALA A 34 1.40 -2.41 -0.08
N ALA A 35 1.60 -1.14 0.25
CA ALA A 35 0.93 -0.50 1.37
C ALA A 35 -0.21 0.35 0.82
N VAL A 36 -1.43 0.16 1.32
CA VAL A 36 -2.65 0.80 0.81
C VAL A 36 -3.39 1.54 1.91
N MET A 37 -3.98 2.69 1.56
CA MET A 37 -4.88 3.43 2.44
C MET A 37 -5.98 4.11 1.63
N GLY A 38 -7.07 4.51 2.30
CA GLY A 38 -8.24 5.12 1.69
C GLY A 38 -9.32 4.11 1.31
N ALA A 39 -10.40 4.57 0.68
CA ALA A 39 -11.54 3.74 0.27
C ALA A 39 -12.19 4.29 -1.00
N GLY A 40 -12.86 3.41 -1.74
CA GLY A 40 -13.50 3.72 -3.01
C GLY A 40 -12.50 4.29 -4.01
N GLU A 41 -12.82 5.45 -4.58
CA GLU A 41 -11.99 6.14 -5.57
C GLU A 41 -10.78 6.88 -4.98
N ARG A 42 -10.68 6.97 -3.65
CA ARG A 42 -9.61 7.71 -2.96
C ARG A 42 -8.55 6.79 -2.38
N ILE A 43 -8.31 5.64 -3.00
CA ILE A 43 -7.26 4.72 -2.56
C ILE A 43 -5.91 5.19 -3.11
N VAL A 44 -4.91 5.22 -2.25
CA VAL A 44 -3.52 5.48 -2.62
C VAL A 44 -2.60 4.37 -2.12
N SER A 45 -1.52 4.11 -2.83
CA SER A 45 -0.56 3.06 -2.46
C SER A 45 0.89 3.35 -2.82
N THR A 46 1.78 2.60 -2.19
CA THR A 46 3.11 2.28 -2.71
C THR A 46 3.19 0.81 -3.04
N ILE A 47 4.07 0.44 -3.99
CA ILE A 47 4.32 -0.95 -4.38
C ILE A 47 5.76 -1.34 -4.13
N ASN A 48 6.00 -2.62 -3.85
CA ASN A 48 7.32 -3.20 -3.70
C ASN A 48 7.91 -3.57 -5.05
N ILE A 49 8.58 -2.62 -5.70
CA ILE A 49 9.16 -2.80 -7.05
C ILE A 49 10.14 -3.99 -7.12
N ALA A 50 10.96 -4.18 -6.08
CA ALA A 50 11.96 -5.24 -6.04
C ALA A 50 11.32 -6.61 -5.84
N GLY A 51 10.38 -6.73 -4.89
CA GLY A 51 9.65 -7.97 -4.64
C GLY A 51 8.73 -8.38 -5.79
N LEU A 52 8.20 -7.40 -6.54
CA LEU A 52 7.38 -7.62 -7.73
C LEU A 52 8.20 -7.73 -9.02
N ARG A 53 9.53 -7.56 -8.97
CA ARG A 53 10.45 -7.63 -10.11
C ARG A 53 10.02 -6.74 -11.28
N ILE A 54 9.64 -5.49 -10.99
CA ILE A 54 9.26 -4.53 -12.03
C ILE A 54 10.53 -3.92 -12.63
N GLU A 55 11.01 -4.52 -13.72
CA GLU A 55 12.34 -4.28 -14.30
C GLU A 55 12.64 -2.80 -14.57
N ASP A 56 11.67 -2.06 -15.08
CA ASP A 56 11.77 -0.63 -15.42
C ASP A 56 12.19 0.26 -14.24
N PHE A 57 11.98 -0.19 -13.00
CA PHE A 57 12.31 0.57 -11.79
C PHE A 57 13.47 0.00 -10.99
N LEU A 58 14.08 -1.11 -11.42
CA LEU A 58 15.18 -1.74 -10.69
C LEU A 58 16.48 -0.94 -10.73
N GLN A 59 16.59 0.01 -11.67
CA GLN A 59 17.75 0.90 -11.83
C GLN A 59 17.56 2.26 -11.17
N VAL A 60 16.45 2.47 -10.44
CA VAL A 60 16.19 3.73 -9.74
C VAL A 60 16.91 3.73 -8.40
N ASP A 61 17.78 4.72 -8.20
CA ASP A 61 18.47 4.90 -6.93
C ASP A 61 17.49 5.14 -5.79
N GLU A 62 17.68 4.42 -4.68
CA GLU A 62 16.94 4.65 -3.46
C GLU A 62 17.41 5.94 -2.78
N ALA A 63 16.45 6.78 -2.37
CA ALA A 63 16.73 7.94 -1.54
C ALA A 63 16.37 7.60 -0.08
N PRO A 64 17.28 7.82 0.89
CA PRO A 64 16.98 7.61 2.30
C PRO A 64 15.87 8.56 2.73
N MET A 65 14.98 8.05 3.58
CA MET A 65 13.79 8.76 4.03
C MET A 65 13.59 8.59 5.53
N GLU A 66 13.59 9.70 6.27
CA GLU A 66 13.40 9.77 7.72
C GLU A 66 12.00 10.31 8.04
N TYR A 67 11.14 9.47 8.63
CA TYR A 67 9.76 9.83 8.98
C TYR A 67 9.38 9.46 10.42
N GLY A 68 10.37 9.12 11.25
CA GLY A 68 10.13 8.60 12.61
C GLY A 68 9.40 9.57 13.54
N ALA A 69 9.56 10.88 13.30
CA ALA A 69 8.94 11.93 14.10
C ALA A 69 7.48 12.27 13.69
N GLU A 70 6.96 11.69 12.60
CA GLU A 70 5.60 12.01 12.14
C GLU A 70 4.52 11.44 13.07
N THR A 71 3.57 12.29 13.44
CA THR A 71 2.30 11.86 14.04
C THR A 71 1.48 11.00 13.05
N PRO A 72 0.48 10.24 13.53
CA PRO A 72 -0.43 9.50 12.64
C PRO A 72 -1.06 10.39 11.55
N ASP A 73 -1.51 11.58 11.91
CA ASP A 73 -2.24 12.48 11.00
C ASP A 73 -1.32 13.10 9.95
N GLU A 74 -0.12 13.57 10.35
CA GLU A 74 0.90 14.07 9.42
C GLU A 74 1.29 12.98 8.40
N ARG A 75 1.45 11.74 8.89
CA ARG A 75 1.76 10.60 8.05
C ARG A 75 0.64 10.31 7.04
N ILE A 76 -0.61 10.32 7.47
CA ILE A 76 -1.78 10.13 6.58
C ILE A 76 -1.83 11.24 5.53
N ALA A 77 -1.72 12.50 5.94
CA ALA A 77 -1.77 13.64 5.03
C ALA A 77 -0.66 13.59 3.98
N ARG A 78 0.58 13.29 4.39
CA ARG A 78 1.71 13.10 3.46
C ARG A 78 1.45 11.96 2.49
N ARG A 79 0.95 10.81 2.95
CA ARG A 79 0.68 9.66 2.10
C ARG A 79 -0.37 9.97 1.04
N TYR A 80 -1.48 10.63 1.39
CA TYR A 80 -2.43 11.11 0.36
C TYR A 80 -1.78 12.04 -0.67
N LYS A 81 -0.82 12.87 -0.26
CA LYS A 81 -0.10 13.79 -1.18
C LYS A 81 0.96 13.10 -2.04
N LYS A 82 1.59 12.03 -1.56
CA LYS A 82 2.80 11.43 -2.15
C LYS A 82 2.58 10.05 -2.76
N TRP A 83 1.62 9.28 -2.28
CA TRP A 83 1.36 7.93 -2.75
C TRP A 83 0.56 7.95 -4.05
N THR A 84 0.68 6.87 -4.82
CA THR A 84 0.11 6.81 -6.16
C THR A 84 -1.37 6.43 -6.09
N PRO A 85 -2.27 7.14 -6.80
CA PRO A 85 -3.66 6.72 -6.93
C PRO A 85 -3.76 5.28 -7.41
N THR A 86 -4.60 4.51 -6.71
CA THR A 86 -4.69 3.06 -6.86
C THR A 86 -6.15 2.64 -6.97
N ARG A 87 -6.43 1.62 -7.78
CA ARG A 87 -7.72 0.93 -7.76
C ARG A 87 -7.51 -0.56 -7.64
N PHE A 88 -8.48 -1.23 -7.02
CA PHE A 88 -8.62 -2.68 -7.11
C PHE A 88 -9.59 -3.01 -8.23
N THR A 89 -9.32 -4.07 -8.98
CA THR A 89 -10.28 -4.62 -9.96
C THR A 89 -11.46 -5.28 -9.26
N ASN A 90 -11.23 -5.89 -8.10
CA ASN A 90 -12.25 -6.50 -7.27
C ASN A 90 -12.80 -5.47 -6.25
N PRO A 91 -14.11 -5.17 -6.24
CA PRO A 91 -14.71 -4.20 -5.33
C PRO A 91 -14.63 -4.59 -3.85
N ASP A 92 -14.56 -5.88 -3.53
CA ASP A 92 -14.43 -6.37 -2.14
C ASP A 92 -13.08 -5.97 -1.51
N LEU A 93 -12.13 -5.54 -2.34
CA LEU A 93 -10.84 -5.03 -1.93
C LEU A 93 -10.77 -3.50 -1.94
N ALA A 94 -11.78 -2.80 -2.47
CA ALA A 94 -11.79 -1.34 -2.67
C ALA A 94 -12.04 -0.52 -1.39
N ALA A 95 -11.62 -1.05 -0.24
CA ALA A 95 -11.51 -0.31 1.00
C ALA A 95 -10.23 -0.74 1.72
N SER A 96 -9.49 0.23 2.25
CA SER A 96 -8.58 -0.02 3.36
C SER A 96 -9.39 -0.11 4.64
N ASN A 97 -8.99 -1.02 5.52
CA ASN A 97 -9.57 -1.12 6.85
C ASN A 97 -8.94 -0.09 7.82
N PHE A 98 -8.67 1.12 7.34
CA PHE A 98 -8.08 2.20 8.15
C PHE A 98 -9.03 2.65 9.26
N GLY A 99 -8.49 2.90 10.46
CA GLY A 99 -9.23 3.40 11.63
C GLY A 99 -9.05 2.54 12.89
N PRO A 100 -9.40 3.07 14.07
CA PRO A 100 -9.41 2.30 15.30
C PRO A 100 -10.50 1.22 15.19
N HIS A 101 -10.13 -0.01 15.54
CA HIS A 101 -11.09 -0.99 16.02
C HIS A 101 -11.24 -0.79 17.51
#